data_AF-A0A484YBN9-F1
#
_entry.id   AF-A0A484YBN9-F1
#
_cell.length_a   1.000
_cell.length_b   1.000
_cell.length_c   1.000
_cell.angle_alpha   90.00
_cell.angle_beta   90.00
_cell.angle_gamma   90.00
#
_symmetry.space_group_name_H-M   'P 1'
#
loop_
_entity.id
_entity.type
_entity.pdbx_description
1 polymer ?
#
loop_
_entity_poly.entity_id
_entity_poly.type
_entity_poly.pdbx_seq_one_letter_code
_entity_poly.pdbx_strand_id
1 'polypeptide(L)' 'MSSLDMMLTLVGAGFGVGFMTATKIPVSQRPDVVIRPLALDAAVMTTYLLRPENGNLSATLERFIERLRGPLSD' A
#
# COMPACT_ATOMS: atom_id res chain seq x y z
N MET A 1 11.98 7.87 -10.49
CA MET A 1 12.18 6.97 -9.34
C MET A 1 11.10 7.28 -8.33
N SER A 2 10.38 6.27 -7.87
CA SER A 2 9.45 6.43 -6.76
C SER A 2 10.22 6.52 -5.43
N SER A 3 9.59 7.03 -4.38
CA SER A 3 10.16 7.03 -3.03
C SER A 3 10.51 5.62 -2.53
N LEU A 4 9.79 4.59 -3.01
CA LEU A 4 10.08 3.19 -2.72
C LEU A 4 11.39 2.73 -3.39
N ASP A 5 11.60 3.05 -4.67
CA ASP A 5 12.80 2.64 -5.40
C ASP A 5 14.07 3.24 -4.77
N MET A 6 13.96 4.50 -4.32
CA MET A 6 15.03 5.17 -3.59
C MET A 6 15.29 4.49 -2.25
N MET A 7 14.25 4.19 -1.47
CA MET A 7 14.38 3.46 -0.21
C MET A 7 15.07 2.10 -0.41
N LEU A 8 14.62 1.30 -1.38
CA LEU A 8 15.21 0.00 -1.69
C LEU A 8 16.68 0.11 -2.09
N THR A 9 17.04 1.16 -2.82
CA THR A 9 18.44 1.42 -3.22
C THR A 9 19.32 1.71 -2.01
N LEU A 10 18.83 2.51 -1.05
CA LEU A 10 19.56 2.81 0.17
C LEU A 10 19.70 1.57 1.08
N VAL A 11 18.64 0.76 1.20
CA VAL A 11 18.66 -0.48 1.97
C VAL A 11 19.66 -1.48 1.37
N GLY A 12 19.63 -1.70 0.05
CA GLY A 12 20.57 -2.59 -0.64
C GLY A 12 22.03 -2.14 -0.54
N ALA A 13 22.27 -0.84 -0.43
CA ALA A 13 23.60 -0.28 -0.18
C ALA A 13 24.03 -0.32 1.31
N GLY A 14 23.20 -0.85 2.21
CA GLY A 14 23.53 -1.02 3.63
C GLY A 14 23.31 0.21 4.51
N PHE A 15 22.56 1.22 4.03
CA PHE A 15 22.28 2.44 4.81
C PHE A 15 21.21 2.25 5.91
N GLY A 16 20.54 1.10 6.00
CA GLY A 16 19.60 0.81 7.08
C GLY A 16 18.47 -0.15 6.68
N VAL A 17 17.35 -0.06 7.41
CA VAL A 17 16.15 -0.88 7.23
C VAL A 17 14.99 0.00 6.75
N GLY A 18 14.24 -0.49 5.76
CA GLY A 18 13.04 0.16 5.23
C GLY A 18 11.75 -0.52 5.68
N PHE A 19 10.66 0.26 5.71
CA PHE A 19 9.31 -0.25 5.96
C PHE A 19 8.43 0.02 4.74
N MET A 20 7.62 -0.97 4.37
CA MET A 20 6.72 -0.87 3.23
C MET A 20 5.47 -1.72 3.45
N THR A 21 4.43 -1.43 2.66
CA THR A 21 3.17 -2.17 2.71
C THR A 21 3.34 -3.56 2.07
N ALA A 22 2.63 -4.55 2.61
CA ALA A 22 2.63 -5.91 2.05
C ALA A 22 2.20 -5.94 0.57
N THR A 23 1.31 -5.03 0.18
CA THR A 23 0.82 -4.88 -1.22
C THR A 23 1.91 -4.52 -2.22
N LYS A 24 3.05 -3.97 -1.78
CA LYS A 24 4.17 -3.60 -2.66
C LYS A 24 5.26 -4.67 -2.74
N ILE A 25 5.17 -5.75 -1.96
CA ILE A 25 6.15 -6.85 -1.97
C ILE A 25 6.37 -7.45 -3.37
N PRO A 26 5.33 -7.71 -4.20
CA PRO A 26 5.52 -8.34 -5.51
C PRO A 26 6.40 -7.53 -6.46
N VAL A 27 6.41 -6.20 -6.32
CA VAL A 27 7.16 -5.27 -7.19
C VAL A 27 8.48 -4.81 -6.60
N SER A 28 8.81 -5.24 -5.38
CA SER A 28 9.98 -4.76 -4.61
C SER A 28 11.07 -5.83 -4.45
N GLN A 29 10.95 -6.96 -5.14
CA GLN A 29 11.92 -8.04 -5.09
C GLN A 29 13.28 -7.59 -5.67
N ARG A 30 14.34 -7.70 -4.87
CA ARG A 30 15.72 -7.45 -5.32
C ARG A 30 16.67 -8.48 -4.69
N PRO A 31 17.73 -8.91 -5.39
CA PRO A 31 18.68 -9.88 -4.84
C PRO A 31 19.46 -9.39 -3.61
N ASP A 32 19.64 -8.07 -3.48
CA ASP A 32 20.41 -7.41 -2.42
C ASP A 32 19.57 -7.03 -1.19
N VAL A 33 18.25 -7.33 -1.19
CA VAL A 33 17.34 -6.95 -0.11
C VAL A 33 16.43 -8.13 0.26
N VAL A 34 16.42 -8.49 1.54
CA VAL A 34 15.48 -9.50 2.08
C VAL A 34 14.27 -8.79 2.69
N ILE A 35 13.08 -9.20 2.26
CA ILE A 35 11.80 -8.72 2.82
C ILE A 35 11.33 -9.73 3.87
N ARG A 36 10.96 -9.25 5.06
CA ARG A 36 10.38 -10.06 6.14
C ARG A 36 9.11 -9.43 6.70
N PRO A 37 8.11 -10.23 7.12
CA PRO A 37 6.98 -9.72 7.89
C PRO A 37 7.45 -9.04 9.19
N LEU A 38 6.71 -8.01 9.62
CA LEU A 38 6.89 -7.44 10.95
C LEU A 38 6.46 -8.48 12.00
N ALA A 39 7.22 -8.58 13.09
CA ALA A 39 6.91 -9.48 14.21
C ALA A 39 5.75 -8.96 15.09
N LEU A 40 4.96 -8.02 14.59
CA LEU A 40 3.85 -7.39 15.28
C LEU A 40 2.57 -7.69 14.50
N ASP A 41 1.69 -8.50 15.08
CA ASP A 41 0.43 -8.91 14.45
C ASP A 41 -0.52 -7.72 14.17
N ALA A 42 -0.31 -6.57 14.85
CA ALA A 42 -1.18 -5.41 14.80
C ALA A 42 -0.73 -4.28 13.84
N ALA A 43 0.26 -4.50 12.96
CA ALA A 43 0.72 -3.48 12.02
C ALA A 43 -0.25 -3.31 10.83
N VAL A 44 -1.47 -2.85 11.12
CA VAL A 44 -2.54 -2.63 10.12
C VAL A 44 -2.42 -1.22 9.56
N MET A 45 -2.37 -1.13 8.23
CA MET A 45 -2.45 0.15 7.52
C MET A 45 -3.75 0.23 6.73
N THR A 46 -4.69 1.04 7.19
CA THR A 46 -6.00 1.21 6.53
C THR A 46 -5.93 2.33 5.50
N THR A 47 -6.33 2.02 4.27
CA THR A 47 -6.46 3.02 3.20
C THR A 47 -7.91 3.51 3.15
N TYR A 48 -8.12 4.81 3.34
CA TYR A 48 -9.46 5.41 3.32
C TYR A 48 -9.71 6.16 2.01
N LEU A 49 -10.93 6.03 1.48
CA LEU A 49 -11.46 6.94 0.47
C LEU A 49 -12.22 8.05 1.19
N LEU A 50 -11.73 9.28 1.08
CA LEU A 50 -12.42 10.45 1.61
C LEU A 50 -13.27 11.10 0.51
N ARG A 51 -14.45 11.59 0.90
CA ARG A 51 -15.30 12.41 0.03
C ARG A 51 -15.84 13.61 0.80
N PRO A 52 -16.09 14.75 0.12
CA PRO A 52 -16.85 15.84 0.71
C PRO A 52 -18.25 15.36 1.12
N GLU A 53 -18.75 15.86 2.25
CA GLU A 53 -20.09 15.52 2.76
C GLU A 53 -21.20 16.07 1.86
N ASN A 54 -21.02 17.31 1.36
CA ASN A 54 -22.05 18.07 0.65
C ASN A 54 -21.90 18.04 -0.87
N GLY A 55 -21.76 16.84 -1.46
CA GLY A 55 -21.67 16.64 -2.91
C GLY A 55 -22.54 15.50 -3.41
N ASN A 56 -23.29 15.76 -4.50
CA ASN A 56 -24.01 14.70 -5.20
C ASN A 56 -23.03 13.65 -5.72
N LEU A 57 -23.34 12.38 -5.47
CA LEU A 57 -22.53 11.28 -5.95
C LEU A 57 -22.77 11.15 -7.46
N SER A 58 -21.73 11.35 -8.27
CA SER A 58 -21.86 11.06 -9.70
C SER A 58 -21.94 9.54 -9.89
N ALA A 59 -22.66 9.09 -10.92
CA ALA A 59 -22.72 7.65 -11.25
C ALA A 59 -21.31 7.02 -11.43
N THR A 60 -20.33 7.82 -11.88
CA THR A 60 -18.93 7.39 -11.97
C THR A 60 -18.30 7.16 -10.59
N LEU A 61 -18.54 8.05 -9.62
CA LEU A 61 -18.04 7.95 -8.26
C LEU A 61 -18.75 6.82 -7.50
N GLU A 62 -20.04 6.63 -7.69
CA GLU A 62 -20.81 5.47 -7.20
C GLU A 62 -20.14 4.16 -7.60
N ARG A 63 -19.98 3.96 -8.90
CA ARG A 63 -19.36 2.75 -9.44
C ARG A 63 -17.90 2.57 -8.99
N PHE A 64 -17.18 3.66 -8.75
CA PHE A 64 -15.81 3.60 -8.20
C PHE A 64 -15.82 3.12 -6.75
N ILE A 65 -16.71 3.64 -5.91
CA ILE A 65 -16.89 3.21 -4.52
C ILE A 65 -17.32 1.74 -4.46
N GLU A 66 -18.25 1.32 -5.32
CA GLU A 66 -18.68 -0.09 -5.42
C GLU A 66 -17.51 -1.01 -5.73
N ARG A 67 -16.66 -0.65 -6.70
CA ARG A 67 -15.45 -1.44 -7.04
C ARG A 67 -14.45 -1.50 -5.91
N LEU A 68 -14.30 -0.41 -5.14
CA LEU A 68 -13.37 -0.35 -4.01
C LEU A 68 -13.80 -1.21 -2.82
N ARG A 69 -15.10 -1.41 -2.61
CA ARG A 69 -15.60 -2.27 -1.52
C ARG A 69 -15.27 -3.75 -1.73
N GLY A 70 -14.88 -4.16 -2.94
CA GLY A 70 -14.63 -5.55 -3.29
C GLY A 70 -15.90 -6.40 -3.27
N PRO A 71 -15.83 -7.70 -3.63
CA PRO A 71 -16.91 -8.62 -3.32
C PRO A 71 -17.11 -8.66 -1.80
N LEU A 72 -18.37 -8.57 -1.34
CA LEU A 72 -18.72 -8.80 0.07
C LEU A 72 -18.10 -10.15 0.47
N SER A 73 -17.15 -10.13 1.40
CA SER A 73 -16.64 -11.36 2.01
C SER A 73 -17.78 -11.99 2.80
N ASP A 74 -18.26 -13.15 2.36
CA ASP A 74 -18.98 -14.12 3.21
C ASP A 74 -18.05 -14.64 4.32
#